data_AF-A0A7V9C4R8-F1
#
_entry.id   AF-A0A7V9C4R8-F1
#
_cell.length_a   1.000
_cell.length_b   1.000
_cell.length_c   1.000
_cell.angle_alpha   90.00
_cell.angle_beta   90.00
_cell.angle_gamma   90.00
#
_symmetry.space_group_name_H-M   'P 1'
#
loop_
_entity.id
_entity.type
_entity.pdbx_description
1 polymer ?
#
loop_
_entity_poly.entity_id
_entity_poly.type
_entity_poly.pdbx_seq_one_letter_code
_entity_poly.pdbx_strand_id
1 'polypeptide(L)' 'MKKFLNAVIVREDKWFVAQCLEVDVASQGLTEEEALENLRDALSLH' A
#
# COMPACT_ATOMS: atom_id res chain seq x y z
N MET A 1 -12.71 -15.09 6.90
CA MET A 1 -12.34 -15.43 5.51
C MET A 1 -11.04 -14.71 5.19
N LYS A 2 -9.98 -15.38 4.72
CA LYS A 2 -8.75 -14.68 4.31
C LYS A 2 -9.00 -14.05 2.94
N LYS A 3 -8.87 -12.72 2.83
CA LYS A 3 -8.81 -12.02 1.55
C LYS A 3 -7.35 -11.90 1.14
N PHE A 4 -7.06 -12.27 -0.09
CA PHE A 4 -5.78 -11.96 -0.74
C PHE A 4 -5.99 -10.69 -1.54
N LEU A 5 -5.20 -9.68 -1.24
CA LEU A 5 -5.19 -8.40 -1.94
C LEU A 5 -3.84 -8.25 -2.62
N ASN A 6 -3.85 -7.69 -3.81
CA ASN A 6 -2.65 -7.39 -4.57
C ASN A 6 -2.35 -5.90 -4.44
N ALA A 7 -1.06 -5.57 -4.37
CA ALA A 7 -0.61 -4.19 -4.36
C ALA A 7 0.50 -4.01 -5.38
N VAL A 8 0.53 -2.82 -5.99
CA VAL A 8 1.66 -2.35 -6.79
C VAL A 8 2.40 -1.27 -6.00
N ILE A 9 3.73 -1.28 -6.11
CA ILE A 9 4.58 -0.25 -5.51
C ILE A 9 5.26 0.50 -6.64
N VAL A 10 5.14 1.83 -6.63
CA VAL A 10 5.75 2.72 -7.60
C VAL A 10 6.59 3.75 -6.87
N ARG A 11 7.80 4.01 -7.37
CA ARG A 11 8.63 5.09 -6.85
C ARG A 11 8.26 6.41 -7.53
N GLU A 12 7.86 7.39 -6.72
CA GLU A 12 7.56 8.76 -7.14
C GLU A 12 8.49 9.72 -6.39
N ASP A 13 9.49 10.27 -7.09
CA ASP A 13 10.55 11.11 -6.53
C ASP A 13 11.27 10.45 -5.31
N LYS A 14 11.00 10.99 -4.12
CA LYS A 14 11.55 10.55 -2.82
C LYS A 14 10.64 9.58 -2.08
N TRP A 15 9.47 9.28 -2.63
CA TRP A 15 8.45 8.43 -2.01
C TRP A 15 8.27 7.14 -2.79
N PHE A 16 7.85 6.11 -2.07
CA PHE A 16 7.26 4.91 -2.62
C PHE A 16 5.76 4.97 -2.33
N VAL A 17 4.95 4.74 -3.36
CA VAL A 17 3.49 4.72 -3.27
C VAL A 17 3.04 3.28 -3.47
N ALA A 18 2.35 2.73 -2.47
CA ALA A 18 1.75 1.40 -2.53
C ALA A 18 0.23 1.54 -2.74
N GLN A 19 -0.30 0.95 -3.81
CA GLN A 19 -1.72 1.00 -4.15
C GLN A 19 -2.32 -0.41 -4.19
N CYS A 20 -3.45 -0.62 -3.49
CA CYS A 20 -4.22 -1.85 -3.59
C CYS A 20 -4.99 -1.89 -4.92
N LEU A 21 -5.05 -3.06 -5.57
CA LEU A 21 -5.73 -3.22 -6.86
C LEU A 21 -7.23 -3.49 -6.72
N GLU A 22 -7.67 -4.00 -5.57
CA GLU A 22 -9.05 -4.41 -5.36
C GLU A 22 -9.91 -3.34 -4.65
N VAL A 23 -9.28 -2.36 -4.00
CA VAL A 23 -9.97 -1.26 -3.31
C VAL A 23 -9.22 0.06 -3.53
N ASP A 24 -9.95 1.17 -3.52
CA ASP A 24 -9.41 2.52 -3.73
C ASP A 24 -8.70 3.03 -2.47
N VAL A 25 -7.64 2.33 -2.09
CA VAL A 25 -6.78 2.63 -0.95
C VAL A 25 -5.34 2.58 -1.42
N ALA A 26 -4.61 3.66 -1.15
CA ALA A 26 -3.18 3.75 -1.34
C ALA A 26 -2.54 4.32 -0.08
N SER A 27 -1.24 4.08 0.05
CA SER A 27 -0.41 4.72 1.07
C SER A 27 0.97 5.00 0.51
N GLN A 28 1.81 5.67 1.30
CA GLN A 28 3.15 6.07 0.88
C GLN A 28 4.16 5.89 2.01
N GLY A 29 5.43 5.76 1.65
CA GLY A 29 6.57 5.66 2.57
C GLY A 29 7.88 6.10 1.92
N LEU A 30 8.93 6.33 2.70
CA LEU A 30 10.27 6.63 2.20
C LEU A 30 11.01 5.37 1.72
N THR A 31 10.52 4.17 2.07
CA THR A 31 10.95 2.88 1.50
C THR A 31 9.75 2.07 1.00
N GLU A 32 10.01 1.03 0.21
CA GLU A 32 8.99 0.08 -0.26
C GLU A 32 8.29 -0.62 0.92
N GLU A 33 9.06 -1.02 1.93
CA GLU A 33 8.55 -1.68 3.14
C GLU A 33 7.62 -0.76 3.92
N GLU A 34 8.01 0.50 4.12
CA GLU A 34 7.19 1.49 4.82
C GLU A 34 5.89 1.76 4.08
N ALA A 35 5.94 1.93 2.75
CA ALA A 35 4.74 2.11 1.94
C ALA A 35 3.82 0.87 2.01
N LEU A 36 4.38 -0.34 2.05
CA LEU A 36 3.58 -1.56 2.16
C LEU A 36 2.98 -1.74 3.56
N GLU A 37 3.72 -1.41 4.62
CA GLU A 37 3.24 -1.48 6.00
C GLU A 37 2.11 -0.47 6.24
N ASN A 38 2.29 0.77 5.80
CA ASN A 38 1.25 1.80 5.83
C ASN A 38 -0.01 1.37 5.05
N LEU A 39 0.14 0.64 3.94
CA LEU A 39 -1.00 0.14 3.16
C LEU A 39 -1.76 -0.94 3.94
N ARG A 40 -1.05 -1.83 4.64
CA ARG A 40 -1.67 -2.87 5.49
C ARG A 40 -2.46 -2.27 6.64
N ASP A 41 -1.93 -1.22 7.25
CA ASP A 41 -2.61 -0.50 8.32
C ASP A 41 -3.87 0.21 7.79
N ALA A 42 -3.76 0.90 6.66
CA ALA A 42 -4.90 1.56 6.01
C ALA A 42 -6.02 0.57 5.65
N LEU A 43 -5.66 -0.61 5.13
CA LEU A 43 -6.62 -1.68 4.80
C LEU A 43 -7.25 -2.34 6.03
N SER A 44 -6.60 -2.27 7.20
CA SER A 44 -7.13 -2.85 8.44
C SER A 44 -8.24 -2.00 9.06
N LEU A 45 -8.38 -0.75 8.63
CA LEU A 45 -9.45 0.18 9.04
C LEU A 45 -10.69 0.13 8.14
N HIS A 46 -10.69 -0.74 7.11
CA HIS A 46 -11.74 -0.88 6.10
C HIS A 46 -12.42 -2.26 6.17
#